data_AF-A0A927RYC2-F1
#
_entry.id   AF-A0A927RYC2-F1
#
_cell.length_a   1.000
_cell.length_b   1.000
_cell.length_c   1.000
_cell.angle_alpha   90.00
_cell.angle_beta   90.00
_cell.angle_gamma   90.00
#
_symmetry.space_group_name_H-M   'P 1'
#
loop_
_entity.id
_entity.type
_entity.pdbx_description
1 polymer ?
#
loop_
_entity_poly.entity_id
_entity_poly.type
_entity_poly.pdbx_seq_one_letter_code
_entity_poly.pdbx_strand_id
1 'polypeptide(L)' 'MNIRGKITKLQNALCARGIHVFINKRQHYSEKARRIVTRYIVKEEDCPEPLIETYSPIEVIMILADRLDGGDGE' A
#
# COMPACT_ATOMS: atom_id res chain seq x y z
N MET A 1 -11.42 8.33 11.57
CA MET A 1 -10.10 8.44 10.91
C MET A 1 -10.19 7.84 9.52
N ASN A 2 -9.93 8.61 8.46
CA ASN A 2 -10.16 8.19 7.07
C ASN A 2 -9.05 7.25 6.57
N ILE A 3 -9.36 6.26 5.72
CA ILE A 3 -8.40 5.25 5.21
C ILE A 3 -7.17 5.90 4.57
N ARG A 4 -7.38 6.95 3.77
CA ARG A 4 -6.29 7.74 3.17
C ARG A 4 -5.36 8.35 4.23
N GLY A 5 -5.93 8.87 5.32
CA GLY A 5 -5.16 9.44 6.42
C GLY A 5 -4.32 8.40 7.17
N LYS A 6 -4.82 7.16 7.31
CA LYS A 6 -4.02 6.05 7.87
C LYS A 6 -2.83 5.71 6.96
N ILE A 7 -3.08 5.54 5.66
CA ILE A 7 -2.04 5.23 4.68
C ILE A 7 -0.95 6.31 4.69
N THR A 8 -1.33 7.60 4.64
CA THR A 8 -0.37 8.70 4.67
C THR A 8 0.45 8.72 5.97
N LYS A 9 -0.17 8.46 7.13
CA LYS A 9 0.57 8.39 8.41
C LYS A 9 1.60 7.26 8.40
N LEU A 10 1.23 6.07 7.93
CA LEU A 10 2.15 4.93 7.84
C LEU A 10 3.28 5.18 6.84
N GLN A 11 2.96 5.73 5.66
CA GLN A 11 3.95 6.12 4.68
C GLN A 11 4.95 7.14 5.24
N ASN A 12 4.48 8.16 5.96
CA ASN A 12 5.35 9.14 6.60
C ASN A 12 6.22 8.51 7.70
N ALA A 13 5.69 7.58 8.48
CA ALA A 13 6.42 6.88 9.52
C ALA A 13 7.52 5.97 8.93
N LEU A 14 7.23 5.25 7.85
CA LEU A 14 8.21 4.45 7.10
C LEU A 14 9.30 5.35 6.51
N CYS A 15 8.92 6.48 5.90
CA CYS A 15 9.86 7.45 5.35
C CYS A 15 10.80 8.00 6.43
N ALA A 16 10.31 8.24 7.65
CA ALA A 16 11.14 8.67 8.78
C ALA A 16 12.15 7.60 9.24
N ARG A 17 11.91 6.31 8.93
CA ARG A 17 12.86 5.20 9.15
C ARG A 17 13.78 4.96 7.94
N GLY A 18 13.73 5.81 6.90
CA GLY A 18 14.48 5.63 5.66
C GLY A 18 13.85 4.63 4.67
N ILE A 19 12.64 4.15 4.93
CA ILE A 19 11.91 3.23 4.05
C ILE A 19 10.96 4.04 3.16
N HIS A 20 11.35 4.22 1.90
CA HIS A 20 10.57 4.98 0.92
C HIS A 20 9.60 4.07 0.19
N VAL A 21 8.29 4.26 0.41
CA VAL A 21 7.23 3.47 -0.23
C VAL A 21 6.40 4.33 -1.19
N PHE A 22 6.06 3.77 -2.34
CA PHE A 22 5.20 4.33 -3.36
C PHE A 22 3.91 3.54 -3.47
N ILE A 23 2.78 4.25 -3.60
CA ILE A 23 1.45 3.65 -3.73
C ILE A 23 0.81 4.13 -5.02
N ASN A 24 0.83 3.29 -6.05
CA ASN A 24 0.20 3.57 -7.32
C ASN A 24 -1.26 3.09 -7.32
N LYS A 25 -2.16 3.91 -7.86
CA LYS A 25 -3.59 3.59 -7.99
C LYS A 25 -3.94 3.48 -9.46
N ARG A 26 -4.29 2.28 -9.92
CA ARG A 26 -4.75 2.04 -11.29
C ARG A 26 -6.25 1.77 -11.27
N GLN A 27 -7.01 2.64 -11.92
CA GLN A 27 -8.45 2.49 -12.04
C GLN A 27 -8.80 1.87 -13.38
N HIS A 28 -9.71 0.91 -13.38
CA HIS A 28 -10.27 0.35 -14.61
C HIS A 28 -11.73 -0.03 -14.37
N TYR A 29 -12.51 -0.08 -15.45
CA TYR A 29 -13.87 -0.58 -15.38
C TYR A 29 -13.83 -2.12 -15.30
N SER A 30 -14.41 -2.69 -14.25
CA SER A 30 -14.57 -4.14 -14.11
C SER A 30 -15.92 -4.53 -14.67
N GLU A 31 -15.93 -5.32 -15.75
CA GLU A 31 -17.17 -5.85 -16.33
C GLU A 31 -17.90 -6.74 -15.33
N LYS A 32 -17.16 -7.58 -14.59
CA LYS A 32 -17.70 -8.47 -13.55
C LYS A 32 -18.40 -7.70 -12.43
N ALA A 33 -17.80 -6.61 -11.95
CA ALA A 33 -18.37 -5.79 -10.87
C ALA A 33 -19.30 -4.67 -11.38
N ARG A 34 -19.40 -4.49 -12.71
CA ARG A 34 -20.15 -3.42 -13.41
C ARG A 34 -19.86 -2.03 -12.85
N ARG A 35 -18.61 -1.77 -12.46
CA ARG A 35 -18.17 -0.49 -11.87
C ARG A 35 -16.67 -0.26 -12.06
N ILE A 36 -16.24 0.98 -11.87
CA ILE A 36 -14.81 1.30 -11.78
C ILE A 36 -14.25 0.72 -10.48
N VAL A 37 -13.22 -0.10 -10.60
CA VAL A 37 -12.46 -0.63 -9.48
C VAL A 37 -11.08 0.02 -9.44
N THR A 38 -10.52 0.17 -8.24
CA THR A 38 -9.19 0.74 -8.04
C THR A 38 -8.25 -0.35 -7.55
N ARG A 39 -7.21 -0.63 -8.33
CA ARG A 39 -6.09 -1.49 -7.93
C ARG A 39 -5.01 -0.63 -7.29
N TYR A 40 -4.55 -1.04 -6.13
CA TYR A 40 -3.44 -0.44 -5.39
C TYR A 40 -2.20 -1.30 -5.58
N ILE A 41 -1.09 -0.66 -5.92
CA ILE A 41 0.21 -1.29 -6.09
C ILE A 41 1.17 -0.57 -5.15
N VAL A 42 1.65 -1.28 -4.13
CA VAL A 42 2.59 -0.75 -3.14
C VAL A 42 3.98 -1.27 -3.48
N LYS A 43 4.98 -0.38 -3.51
CA LYS A 43 6.35 -0.71 -3.89
C LYS A 43 7.34 0.09 -3.04
N GLU A 44 8.44 -0.53 -2.61
CA GLU A 44 9.57 0.20 -2.00
C GLU A 44 10.49 0.75 -3.10
N GLU A 45 11.15 1.88 -2.84
CA GLU A 45 12.10 2.50 -3.79
C GLU A 45 13.23 1.55 -4.17
N ASP A 46 13.75 0.80 -3.19
CA ASP A 46 14.92 -0.06 -3.33
C ASP A 46 14.58 -1.48 -3.82
N CYS A 47 13.30 -1.87 -3.80
CA CYS A 47 12.89 -3.20 -4.27
C CYS A 47 12.36 -3.14 -5.71
N PRO A 48 12.80 -4.03 -6.62
CA PRO A 48 12.26 -4.06 -7.98
C PRO A 48 10.79 -4.53 -8.01
N GLU A 49 10.43 -5.44 -7.10
CA GLU A 49 9.12 -6.08 -7.02
C GLU A 49 8.13 -5.29 -6.13
N PRO A 50 6.81 -5.33 -6.42
CA PRO A 50 5.82 -4.73 -5.56
C PRO A 50 5.66 -5.54 -4.26
N LEU A 51 5.54 -4.85 -3.12
CA LEU A 51 5.20 -5.46 -1.84
C LEU A 51 3.83 -6.13 -1.87
N ILE A 52 2.86 -5.47 -2.49
CA ILE A 52 1.51 -6.00 -2.68
C ILE A 52 0.82 -5.35 -3.88
N GLU A 53 -0.01 -6.13 -4.56
CA GLU A 53 -1.00 -5.65 -5.51
C GLU A 53 -2.40 -6.09 -5.08
N THR A 54 -3.27 -5.15 -4.68
CA THR A 54 -4.59 -5.47 -4.10
C THR A 54 -5.67 -4.50 -4.56
N TYR A 55 -6.94 -4.91 -4.48
CA TYR A 55 -8.10 -4.03 -4.63
C TYR A 55 -8.60 -3.49 -3.28
N SER A 56 -8.02 -3.97 -2.18
CA SER A 56 -8.42 -3.62 -0.82
C SER A 56 -7.46 -2.59 -0.21
N PRO A 57 -7.92 -1.38 0.14
CA PRO A 57 -7.07 -0.42 0.81
C PRO A 57 -6.75 -0.80 2.27
N ILE A 58 -7.44 -1.79 2.83
CA ILE A 58 -7.13 -2.32 4.17
C ILE A 58 -5.86 -3.16 4.12
N GLU A 59 -5.69 -3.98 3.08
CA GLU A 59 -4.46 -4.77 2.92
C GLU A 59 -3.23 -3.87 2.70
N VAL A 60 -3.41 -2.73 2.02
CA VAL A 60 -2.37 -1.69 1.94
C VAL A 60 -1.99 -1.17 3.33
N ILE A 61 -2.95 -0.96 4.23
CA ILE A 61 -2.65 -0.53 5.59
C ILE A 61 -1.92 -1.62 6.36
N MET A 62 -2.33 -2.88 6.20
CA MET A 62 -1.71 -4.01 6.89
C MET A 62 -0.25 -4.19 6.49
N ILE A 63 0.07 -4.20 5.18
CA ILE A 63 1.45 -4.37 4.72
C ILE A 63 2.36 -3.20 5.16
N LEU A 64 1.84 -1.97 5.16
CA LEU A 64 2.60 -0.81 5.62
C LEU A 64 2.82 -0.82 7.13
N ALA A 65 1.85 -1.33 7.90
CA ALA A 65 1.97 -1.47 9.34
C ALA A 65 2.96 -2.59 9.71
N ASP A 66 2.88 -3.74 9.05
CA ASP A 66 3.82 -4.85 9.18
C ASP A 66 5.26 -4.41 8.88
N ARG A 67 5.45 -3.72 7.74
CA ARG A 67 6.75 -3.15 7.38
C ARG A 67 7.26 -2.13 8.38
N LEU A 68 6.34 -1.37 9.01
CA LEU A 68 6.69 -0.34 9.99
C LEU A 68 7.01 -0.93 11.36
N ASP A 69 6.39 -2.03 11.77
CA ASP A 69 6.76 -2.73 13.01
C ASP A 69 8.21 -3.25 12.91
N GLY A 70 8.64 -3.50 11.67
CA GLY A 70 9.94 -4.08 11.34
C GLY A 70 9.74 -5.58 11.38
N GLY A 71 9.46 -6.17 10.22
CA GLY A 71 9.35 -7.62 10.06
C GLY A 71 10.65 -8.32 10.44
N ASP A 72 10.91 -8.39 11.74
CA ASP A 72 11.74 -9.36 12.44
C ASP A 72 10.81 -10.55 12.73
N GLY A 73 10.46 -11.24 11.65
CA GLY A 73 9.65 -12.44 11.64
C GLY A 73 10.25 -13.40 10.62
N GLU A 74 11.41 -13.95 10.99
CA GLU A 74 12.26 -14.95 10.30
C GLU A 74 13.17 -14.48 9.15
#